data_AF-A0A4S8KQG0-F1
#
_entry.id   AF-A0A4S8KQG0-F1
#
_cell.length_a   1.000
_cell.length_b   1.000
_cell.length_c   1.000
_cell.angle_alpha   90.00
_cell.angle_beta   90.00
_cell.angle_gamma   90.00
#
_symmetry.space_group_name_H-M   'P 1'
#
loop_
_entity.id
_entity.type
_entity.pdbx_description
1 polymer ?
#
loop_
_entity_poly.entity_id
_entity_poly.type
_entity_poly.pdbx_seq_one_letter_code
_entity_poly.pdbx_strand_id
1 'polypeptide(L)'
;MVASRSFLPLTLLPLLTAAYTFIDNPAVGGDDENGWTELPPVPGADLISDWPISGTDSTFVVYRSAGLDASAITRAVIVPGAKARDHWSYWITMKNILSYAAEADPSIDPNTISIMSPCFMAQVDQQAGAANSTNLYWSKTGWFSGTYNEGPNAKDQISSFDILDNLAAHYLDKSTYPNLEEIVFAGHSAAAQMFQRYAALRSPIDNDAQIHYIVANPGSFMWLASDRPAPNSSCDDVDRYKYGMNGGFPGYGTGTFNRLGRHGLVEQYLARNVHYAHGTADDGPGDTSCQAVTQGSTHLERGQNFVSLLQSLSTGMPSTQTIDWVEGVSHQNQEMYNSTQLRNRVCCITFFFLFLSLDLYQPTHLRL
;
A
#
# COMPACT_ATOMS: atom_id res chain seq x y z
N MET A 1 46.89 53.52 -25.70
CA MET A 1 46.27 52.20 -25.92
C MET A 1 45.28 51.96 -24.80
N VAL A 2 43.98 52.10 -25.08
CA VAL A 2 42.91 51.72 -24.15
C VAL A 2 42.02 50.75 -24.93
N ALA A 3 42.03 49.48 -24.53
CA ALA A 3 41.20 48.44 -25.14
C ALA A 3 39.84 48.43 -24.44
N SER A 4 38.77 48.75 -25.16
CA SER A 4 37.39 48.57 -24.68
C SER A 4 37.02 47.10 -24.74
N ARG A 5 36.71 46.50 -23.59
CA ARG A 5 36.12 45.15 -23.53
C ARG A 5 34.61 45.26 -23.74
N SER A 6 34.13 44.69 -24.83
CA SER A 6 32.70 44.47 -25.09
C SER A 6 32.18 43.36 -24.17
N PHE A 7 31.17 43.67 -23.37
CA PHE A 7 30.38 42.67 -22.64
C PHE A 7 29.23 42.22 -23.54
N LEU A 8 29.17 40.92 -23.89
CA LEU A 8 27.95 40.33 -24.44
C LEU A 8 26.96 40.11 -23.28
N PRO A 9 25.66 40.41 -23.48
CA PRO A 9 24.65 40.11 -22.48
C PRO A 9 24.38 38.59 -22.48
N LEU A 10 24.44 38.00 -21.29
CA LEU A 10 24.01 36.63 -21.03
C LEU A 10 22.48 36.59 -21.15
N THR A 11 21.96 36.08 -22.27
CA THR A 11 20.52 35.83 -22.40
C THR A 11 20.16 34.65 -21.50
N LEU A 12 19.50 34.92 -20.37
CA LEU A 12 18.78 33.90 -19.62
C LEU A 12 17.67 33.35 -20.53
N LEU A 13 17.84 32.12 -21.01
CA LEU A 13 16.74 31.33 -21.53
C LEU A 13 15.79 31.02 -20.36
N PRO A 14 14.49 31.30 -20.47
CA PRO A 14 13.55 30.88 -19.45
C PRO A 14 13.55 29.35 -19.42
N LEU A 15 13.89 28.77 -18.27
CA LEU A 15 13.55 27.38 -17.96
C LEU A 15 12.02 27.29 -18.04
N LEU A 16 11.49 26.73 -19.13
CA LEU A 16 10.12 26.23 -19.13
C LEU A 16 10.10 25.03 -18.17
N THR A 17 9.88 25.29 -16.89
CA THR A 17 9.33 24.28 -15.99
C THR A 17 7.89 24.08 -16.45
N ALA A 18 7.63 23.00 -17.19
CA ALA A 18 6.26 22.58 -17.43
C ALA A 18 5.69 22.17 -16.07
N ALA A 19 4.91 23.06 -15.46
CA ALA A 19 4.17 22.73 -14.25
C ALA A 19 3.29 21.51 -14.54
N TYR A 20 3.47 20.44 -13.79
CA TYR A 20 2.64 19.25 -13.91
C TYR A 20 1.18 19.64 -13.61
N THR A 21 0.26 19.12 -14.40
CA THR A 21 -1.16 19.36 -14.18
C THR A 21 -1.65 18.41 -13.10
N PHE A 22 -2.09 18.95 -11.97
CA PHE A 22 -2.78 18.18 -10.94
C PHE A 22 -4.09 17.61 -11.49
N ILE A 23 -4.34 16.33 -11.24
CA ILE A 23 -5.56 15.63 -11.64
C ILE A 23 -6.50 15.61 -10.45
N ASP A 24 -7.68 16.23 -10.60
CA ASP A 24 -8.75 16.16 -9.62
C ASP A 24 -9.50 14.82 -9.70
N ASN A 25 -10.06 14.41 -8.56
CA ASN A 25 -10.94 13.25 -8.51
C ASN A 25 -12.23 13.50 -9.31
N PRO A 26 -12.65 12.58 -10.19
CA PRO A 26 -13.94 12.68 -10.85
C PRO A 26 -15.07 12.54 -9.82
N ALA A 27 -16.19 13.21 -10.11
CA ALA A 27 -17.44 12.95 -9.40
C ALA A 27 -18.03 11.64 -9.91
N VAL A 28 -18.23 10.67 -9.01
CA VAL A 28 -18.81 9.35 -9.31
C VAL A 28 -20.07 9.17 -8.47
N GLY A 29 -21.12 8.60 -9.06
CA GLY A 29 -22.34 8.30 -8.34
C GLY A 29 -22.18 7.16 -7.33
N GLY A 30 -22.93 7.21 -6.23
CA GLY A 30 -22.87 6.21 -5.17
C GLY A 30 -21.97 6.63 -4.01
N ASP A 31 -21.68 5.68 -3.12
CA ASP A 31 -20.85 5.86 -1.93
C ASP A 31 -20.34 4.50 -1.40
N ASP A 32 -19.57 4.51 -0.32
CA ASP A 32 -18.98 3.30 0.25
C ASP A 32 -20.00 2.34 0.88
N GLU A 33 -21.20 2.83 1.20
CA GLU A 33 -22.26 2.05 1.82
C GLU A 33 -23.24 1.45 0.80
N ASN A 34 -23.63 2.21 -0.21
CA ASN A 34 -24.60 1.84 -1.24
C ASN A 34 -23.95 1.31 -2.53
N GLY A 35 -22.63 1.46 -2.64
CA GLY A 35 -21.84 1.05 -3.78
C GLY A 35 -21.69 2.14 -4.82
N TRP A 36 -20.58 2.12 -5.55
CA TRP A 36 -20.31 3.04 -6.65
C TRP A 36 -21.02 2.62 -7.93
N THR A 37 -21.54 3.58 -8.68
CA THR A 37 -22.33 3.31 -9.90
C THR A 37 -21.48 2.99 -11.12
N GLU A 38 -20.20 3.34 -11.09
CA GLU A 38 -19.25 3.07 -12.17
C GLU A 38 -17.81 3.11 -11.66
N LEU A 39 -16.90 2.63 -12.50
CA LEU A 39 -15.48 2.90 -12.42
C LEU A 39 -15.14 3.96 -13.48
N PRO A 40 -14.83 5.21 -13.09
CA PRO A 40 -14.64 6.29 -14.06
C PRO A 40 -13.34 6.13 -14.84
N PRO A 41 -13.29 6.48 -16.14
CA PRO A 41 -12.02 6.64 -16.83
C PRO A 41 -11.21 7.77 -16.14
N VAL A 42 -9.92 7.54 -15.93
CA VAL A 42 -9.01 8.52 -15.31
C VAL A 42 -7.77 8.78 -16.17
N PRO A 43 -7.24 10.01 -16.21
CA PRO A 43 -6.09 10.33 -17.04
C PRO A 43 -4.87 9.44 -16.75
N GLY A 44 -4.25 8.94 -17.83
CA GLY A 44 -3.05 8.13 -17.76
C GLY A 44 -3.26 6.66 -17.37
N ALA A 45 -4.50 6.19 -17.22
CA ALA A 45 -4.82 4.79 -16.95
C ALA A 45 -5.56 4.11 -18.11
N ASP A 46 -5.22 2.85 -18.34
CA ASP A 46 -6.10 1.87 -18.97
C ASP A 46 -7.01 1.28 -17.87
N LEU A 47 -8.33 1.34 -18.05
CA LEU A 47 -9.29 0.60 -17.23
C LEU A 47 -9.51 -0.78 -17.87
N ILE A 48 -8.91 -1.81 -17.29
CA ILE A 48 -9.00 -3.20 -17.77
C ILE A 48 -10.04 -3.91 -16.94
N SER A 49 -11.18 -4.25 -17.54
CA SER A 49 -12.32 -4.87 -16.85
C SER A 49 -12.38 -6.39 -16.98
N ASP A 50 -11.44 -6.99 -17.71
CA ASP A 50 -11.37 -8.41 -18.03
C ASP A 50 -10.01 -9.02 -17.65
N TRP A 51 -9.38 -8.52 -16.58
CA TRP A 51 -8.10 -9.05 -16.12
C TRP A 51 -8.25 -10.56 -15.80
N PRO A 52 -7.43 -11.43 -16.42
CA PRO A 52 -7.68 -12.87 -16.38
C PRO A 52 -7.30 -13.47 -15.03
N ILE A 53 -8.15 -14.36 -14.52
CA ILE A 53 -7.88 -15.17 -13.33
C ILE A 53 -7.71 -16.62 -13.75
N SER A 54 -6.55 -17.19 -13.47
CA SER A 54 -6.21 -18.54 -13.94
C SER A 54 -7.17 -19.59 -13.37
N GLY A 55 -7.69 -20.45 -14.24
CA GLY A 55 -8.53 -21.59 -13.85
C GLY A 55 -10.02 -21.28 -13.65
N THR A 56 -10.47 -20.07 -13.99
CA THR A 56 -11.89 -19.67 -13.96
C THR A 56 -12.23 -18.76 -15.15
N ASP A 57 -13.54 -18.63 -15.43
CA ASP A 57 -14.10 -17.62 -16.33
C ASP A 57 -14.33 -16.27 -15.64
N SER A 58 -14.17 -16.21 -14.31
CA SER A 58 -14.20 -14.97 -13.55
C SER A 58 -13.02 -14.07 -13.92
N THR A 59 -13.27 -12.76 -13.98
CA THR A 59 -12.27 -11.75 -14.29
C THR A 59 -12.12 -10.78 -13.12
N PHE A 60 -11.10 -9.94 -13.18
CA PHE A 60 -10.86 -8.88 -12.22
C PHE A 60 -10.72 -7.53 -12.91
N VAL A 61 -10.91 -6.45 -12.16
CA VAL A 61 -10.81 -5.09 -12.70
C VAL A 61 -9.57 -4.42 -12.15
N VAL A 62 -8.78 -3.79 -13.03
CA VAL A 62 -7.61 -3.00 -12.65
C VAL A 62 -7.56 -1.70 -13.44
N TYR A 63 -7.14 -0.62 -12.79
CA TYR A 63 -6.50 0.49 -13.50
C TYR A 63 -5.02 0.17 -13.64
N ARG A 64 -4.43 0.39 -14.82
CA ARG A 64 -2.99 0.25 -15.06
C ARG A 64 -2.49 1.46 -15.83
N SER A 65 -1.23 1.83 -15.65
CA SER A 65 -0.61 2.88 -16.47
C SER A 65 -0.81 2.58 -17.96
N ALA A 66 -1.30 3.59 -18.68
CA ALA A 66 -1.50 3.51 -20.11
C ALA A 66 -0.18 3.72 -20.86
N GLY A 67 -0.04 3.09 -22.03
CA GLY A 67 1.09 3.33 -22.93
C GLY A 67 2.46 2.85 -22.41
N LEU A 68 2.48 1.86 -21.52
CA LEU A 68 3.72 1.33 -20.96
C LEU A 68 4.59 0.66 -22.02
N ASP A 69 5.88 0.99 -22.02
CA ASP A 69 6.92 0.10 -22.54
C ASP A 69 7.33 -0.85 -21.42
N ALA A 70 6.84 -2.09 -21.45
CA ALA A 70 7.11 -3.09 -20.41
C ALA A 70 8.62 -3.34 -20.19
N SER A 71 9.44 -3.17 -21.23
CA SER A 71 10.89 -3.34 -21.14
C SER A 71 11.58 -2.19 -20.41
N ALA A 72 10.97 -1.00 -20.35
CA ALA A 72 11.50 0.14 -19.60
C ALA A 72 11.13 0.11 -18.11
N ILE A 73 10.18 -0.72 -17.70
CA ILE A 73 9.69 -0.74 -16.32
C ILE A 73 10.71 -1.38 -15.39
N THR A 74 11.18 -0.58 -14.43
CA THR A 74 12.05 -1.01 -13.32
C THR A 74 11.29 -1.10 -12.01
N ARG A 75 10.13 -0.45 -11.89
CA ARG A 75 9.27 -0.54 -10.70
C ARG A 75 7.79 -0.67 -11.02
N ALA A 76 7.11 -1.51 -10.25
CA ALA A 76 5.65 -1.57 -10.20
C ALA A 76 5.13 -1.07 -8.85
N VAL A 77 4.10 -0.22 -8.85
CA VAL A 77 3.41 0.28 -7.67
C VAL A 77 1.96 -0.22 -7.71
N ILE A 78 1.62 -1.12 -6.80
CA ILE A 78 0.27 -1.71 -6.68
C ILE A 78 -0.46 -1.02 -5.53
N VAL A 79 -1.51 -0.28 -5.84
CA VAL A 79 -2.21 0.62 -4.91
C VAL A 79 -3.74 0.55 -5.05
N PRO A 80 -4.45 -0.29 -4.28
CA PRO A 80 -5.90 -0.28 -4.25
C PRO A 80 -6.44 0.88 -3.41
N GLY A 81 -7.71 1.22 -3.66
CA GLY A 81 -8.55 1.95 -2.72
C GLY A 81 -8.64 1.31 -1.34
N ALA A 82 -9.03 2.10 -0.35
CA ALA A 82 -9.25 1.62 1.01
C ALA A 82 -10.72 1.19 1.21
N LYS A 83 -11.26 1.35 2.43
CA LYS A 83 -12.61 0.87 2.80
C LYS A 83 -13.70 1.39 1.86
N ALA A 84 -13.53 2.62 1.36
CA ALA A 84 -14.48 3.26 0.46
C ALA A 84 -14.53 2.61 -0.94
N ARG A 85 -13.51 1.83 -1.35
CA ARG A 85 -13.43 1.16 -2.67
C ARG A 85 -13.44 2.14 -3.85
N ASP A 86 -12.98 3.37 -3.60
CA ASP A 86 -12.77 4.44 -4.58
C ASP A 86 -11.40 4.30 -5.29
N HIS A 87 -11.17 3.15 -5.93
CA HIS A 87 -9.85 2.75 -6.46
C HIS A 87 -9.22 3.75 -7.44
N TRP A 88 -10.03 4.54 -8.13
CA TRP A 88 -9.57 5.61 -9.03
C TRP A 88 -8.92 6.78 -8.27
N SER A 89 -9.35 7.07 -7.04
CA SER A 89 -8.79 8.14 -6.21
C SER A 89 -7.36 7.82 -5.76
N TYR A 90 -7.10 6.55 -5.50
CA TYR A 90 -5.78 6.04 -5.16
C TYR A 90 -4.85 6.00 -6.37
N TRP A 91 -5.38 5.64 -7.54
CA TRP A 91 -4.70 5.82 -8.82
C TRP A 91 -4.28 7.28 -9.04
N ILE A 92 -5.23 8.22 -8.95
CA ILE A 92 -5.01 9.66 -9.16
C ILE A 92 -3.97 10.20 -8.18
N THR A 93 -4.04 9.79 -6.90
CA THR A 93 -3.05 10.15 -5.88
C THR A 93 -1.64 9.76 -6.32
N MET A 94 -1.45 8.49 -6.72
CA MET A 94 -0.13 8.01 -7.17
C MET A 94 0.34 8.70 -8.45
N LYS A 95 -0.57 8.97 -9.39
CA LYS A 95 -0.23 9.67 -10.63
C LYS A 95 0.20 11.12 -10.39
N ASN A 96 -0.52 11.84 -9.51
CA ASN A 96 -0.16 13.20 -9.12
C ASN A 96 1.20 13.25 -8.43
N ILE A 97 1.47 12.31 -7.52
CA ILE A 97 2.74 12.23 -6.80
C ILE A 97 3.89 11.90 -7.74
N LEU A 98 3.73 10.93 -8.63
CA LEU A 98 4.76 10.58 -9.60
C LEU A 98 5.07 11.77 -10.52
N SER A 99 4.05 12.51 -10.93
CA SER A 99 4.21 13.68 -11.80
C SER A 99 4.92 14.82 -11.07
N TYR A 100 4.53 15.09 -9.82
CA TYR A 100 5.24 16.04 -8.95
C TYR A 100 6.70 15.64 -8.75
N ALA A 101 6.97 14.37 -8.43
CA ALA A 101 8.31 13.87 -8.15
C ALA A 101 9.22 13.97 -9.38
N ALA A 102 8.72 13.60 -10.56
CA ALA A 102 9.46 13.71 -11.82
C ALA A 102 9.76 15.18 -12.22
N GLU A 103 8.87 16.12 -11.90
CA GLU A 103 9.16 17.55 -12.11
C GLU A 103 10.20 18.07 -11.11
N ALA A 104 10.09 17.66 -9.84
CA ALA A 104 10.98 18.10 -8.78
C ALA A 104 12.39 17.50 -8.88
N ASP A 105 12.52 16.28 -9.41
CA ASP A 105 13.76 15.54 -9.54
C ASP A 105 13.87 14.88 -10.94
N PRO A 106 14.67 15.45 -11.85
CA PRO A 106 14.88 14.91 -13.20
C PRO A 106 15.50 13.49 -13.25
N SER A 107 16.00 12.95 -12.14
CA SER A 107 16.47 11.57 -12.08
C SER A 107 15.32 10.54 -12.00
N ILE A 108 14.11 11.00 -11.68
CA ILE A 108 12.91 10.17 -11.66
C ILE A 108 12.29 10.19 -13.06
N ASP A 109 12.49 9.12 -13.82
CA ASP A 109 11.80 8.92 -15.10
C ASP A 109 10.44 8.24 -14.86
N PRO A 110 9.31 8.96 -15.01
CA PRO A 110 7.99 8.41 -14.76
C PRO A 110 7.60 7.29 -15.74
N ASN A 111 8.32 7.12 -16.87
CA ASN A 111 8.07 6.05 -17.82
C ASN A 111 8.66 4.71 -17.37
N THR A 112 9.50 4.69 -16.35
CA THR A 112 10.08 3.46 -15.77
C THR A 112 9.24 2.88 -14.62
N ILE A 113 8.19 3.60 -14.20
CA ILE A 113 7.34 3.25 -13.06
C ILE A 113 5.92 2.95 -13.54
N SER A 114 5.51 1.70 -13.39
CA SER A 114 4.13 1.29 -13.64
C SER A 114 3.30 1.41 -12.37
N ILE A 115 2.28 2.25 -12.37
CA ILE A 115 1.21 2.22 -11.36
C ILE A 115 0.15 1.20 -11.80
N MET A 116 -0.43 0.47 -10.83
CA MET A 116 -1.60 -0.39 -10.99
C MET A 116 -2.51 -0.27 -9.76
N SER A 117 -3.80 0.02 -9.96
CA SER A 117 -4.81 0.05 -8.89
C SER A 117 -5.80 -1.11 -9.07
N PRO A 118 -5.65 -2.19 -8.29
CA PRO A 118 -6.61 -3.29 -8.32
C PRO A 118 -7.93 -2.90 -7.67
N CYS A 119 -9.05 -3.19 -8.34
CA CYS A 119 -10.38 -2.76 -7.95
C CYS A 119 -11.13 -3.85 -7.16
N PHE A 120 -10.83 -3.95 -5.86
CA PHE A 120 -11.52 -4.84 -4.94
C PHE A 120 -12.94 -4.34 -4.61
N MET A 121 -13.89 -4.77 -5.43
CA MET A 121 -15.30 -4.43 -5.27
C MET A 121 -16.03 -5.31 -4.26
N ALA A 122 -17.08 -4.75 -3.68
CA ALA A 122 -18.08 -5.48 -2.93
C ALA A 122 -19.35 -5.71 -3.75
N GLN A 123 -20.24 -6.59 -3.25
CA GLN A 123 -21.51 -6.88 -3.91
C GLN A 123 -22.33 -5.60 -4.19
N VAL A 124 -22.30 -4.62 -3.28
CA VAL A 124 -23.02 -3.35 -3.45
C VAL A 124 -22.50 -2.55 -4.65
N ASP A 125 -21.20 -2.55 -4.92
CA ASP A 125 -20.63 -1.83 -6.06
C ASP A 125 -20.99 -2.54 -7.38
N GLN A 126 -21.00 -3.87 -7.38
CA GLN A 126 -21.46 -4.66 -8.51
C GLN A 126 -22.95 -4.41 -8.82
N GLN A 127 -23.79 -4.33 -7.79
CA GLN A 127 -25.22 -4.03 -7.94
C GLN A 127 -25.47 -2.59 -8.39
N ALA A 128 -24.63 -1.65 -7.96
CA ALA A 128 -24.73 -0.23 -8.32
C ALA A 128 -24.22 0.05 -9.74
N GLY A 129 -23.26 -0.73 -10.25
CA GLY A 129 -22.80 -0.68 -11.65
C GLY A 129 -21.29 -0.59 -11.86
N ALA A 130 -20.49 -0.55 -10.80
CA ALA A 130 -19.03 -0.47 -10.87
C ALA A 130 -18.31 -1.80 -11.22
N ALA A 131 -19.05 -2.88 -11.46
CA ALA A 131 -18.51 -4.16 -11.90
C ALA A 131 -19.50 -4.91 -12.81
N ASN A 132 -19.00 -5.63 -13.81
CA ASN A 132 -19.82 -6.43 -14.73
C ASN A 132 -20.12 -7.84 -14.16
N SER A 133 -20.85 -8.66 -14.92
CA SER A 133 -21.28 -10.00 -14.46
C SER A 133 -20.17 -11.05 -14.35
N THR A 134 -18.98 -10.80 -14.89
CA THR A 134 -17.82 -11.71 -14.77
C THR A 134 -16.81 -11.23 -13.73
N ASN A 135 -16.93 -10.01 -13.22
CA ASN A 135 -15.98 -9.43 -12.29
C ASN A 135 -16.15 -10.00 -10.87
N LEU A 136 -15.02 -10.42 -10.28
CA LEU A 136 -14.93 -10.86 -8.90
C LEU A 136 -15.32 -9.73 -7.93
N TYR A 137 -16.03 -10.09 -6.87
CA TYR A 137 -16.32 -9.23 -5.74
C TYR A 137 -16.31 -10.01 -4.41
N TRP A 138 -16.16 -9.29 -3.30
CA TRP A 138 -16.11 -9.82 -1.95
C TRP A 138 -17.17 -9.15 -1.05
N SER A 139 -17.21 -9.51 0.22
CA SER A 139 -17.91 -8.67 1.20
C SER A 139 -17.18 -7.34 1.39
N LYS A 140 -17.89 -6.32 1.92
CA LYS A 140 -17.33 -4.98 2.22
C LYS A 140 -16.02 -5.01 3.02
N THR A 141 -15.80 -6.07 3.81
CA THR A 141 -14.56 -6.24 4.59
C THR A 141 -13.73 -7.48 4.25
N GLY A 142 -14.27 -8.37 3.43
CA GLY A 142 -13.65 -9.65 3.08
C GLY A 142 -12.40 -9.47 2.24
N TRP A 143 -12.42 -8.53 1.29
CA TRP A 143 -11.29 -8.27 0.39
C TRP A 143 -10.03 -7.86 1.16
N PHE A 144 -10.11 -6.96 2.14
CA PHE A 144 -8.94 -6.60 2.96
C PHE A 144 -8.65 -7.59 4.11
N SER A 145 -9.38 -8.70 4.15
CA SER A 145 -9.21 -9.80 5.09
C SER A 145 -8.81 -11.11 4.40
N GLY A 146 -8.54 -11.10 3.09
CA GLY A 146 -8.08 -12.30 2.36
C GLY A 146 -9.15 -13.38 2.19
N THR A 147 -10.44 -13.06 2.35
CA THR A 147 -11.51 -14.06 2.22
C THR A 147 -11.69 -14.48 0.77
N TYR A 148 -12.37 -15.61 0.56
CA TYR A 148 -12.83 -15.99 -0.78
C TYR A 148 -13.87 -15.01 -1.32
N ASN A 149 -13.94 -14.93 -2.64
CA ASN A 149 -14.90 -14.14 -3.39
C ASN A 149 -16.33 -14.60 -3.08
N GLU A 150 -17.27 -13.64 -3.11
CA GLU A 150 -18.70 -13.92 -3.00
C GLU A 150 -19.33 -14.15 -4.37
N GLY A 151 -18.76 -13.56 -5.42
CA GLY A 151 -19.18 -13.78 -6.80
C GLY A 151 -18.08 -13.47 -7.83
N PRO A 152 -18.38 -13.60 -9.13
CA PRO A 152 -19.69 -14.02 -9.66
C PRO A 152 -19.96 -15.52 -9.45
N ASN A 153 -18.90 -16.32 -9.23
CA ASN A 153 -19.01 -17.72 -8.84
C ASN A 153 -18.24 -18.00 -7.53
N ALA A 154 -18.98 -18.14 -6.42
CA ALA A 154 -18.38 -18.45 -5.11
C ALA A 154 -17.66 -19.82 -5.06
N LYS A 155 -17.91 -20.72 -6.02
CA LYS A 155 -17.21 -22.02 -6.11
C LYS A 155 -15.79 -21.89 -6.61
N ASP A 156 -15.42 -20.77 -7.22
CA ASP A 156 -14.05 -20.54 -7.66
C ASP A 156 -13.10 -20.41 -6.46
N GLN A 157 -13.63 -20.01 -5.29
CA GLN A 157 -12.87 -19.86 -4.05
C GLN A 157 -11.60 -19.01 -4.23
N ILE A 158 -11.72 -17.88 -4.93
CA ILE A 158 -10.61 -16.96 -5.18
C ILE A 158 -10.47 -16.01 -4.00
N SER A 159 -9.37 -16.11 -3.26
CA SER A 159 -9.03 -15.13 -2.24
C SER A 159 -8.67 -13.80 -2.88
N SER A 160 -8.98 -12.69 -2.21
CA SER A 160 -8.41 -11.40 -2.60
C SER A 160 -6.88 -11.40 -2.53
N PHE A 161 -6.25 -12.30 -1.76
CA PHE A 161 -4.79 -12.45 -1.74
C PHE A 161 -4.27 -13.27 -2.92
N ASP A 162 -5.09 -14.16 -3.51
CA ASP A 162 -4.75 -14.82 -4.79
C ASP A 162 -4.66 -13.80 -5.92
N ILE A 163 -5.47 -12.73 -5.87
CA ILE A 163 -5.35 -11.60 -6.80
C ILE A 163 -3.98 -10.93 -6.63
N LEU A 164 -3.53 -10.67 -5.40
CA LEU A 164 -2.22 -10.05 -5.17
C LEU A 164 -1.07 -10.94 -5.66
N ASP A 165 -1.17 -12.26 -5.50
CA ASP A 165 -0.20 -13.21 -6.08
C ASP A 165 -0.21 -13.15 -7.61
N ASN A 166 -1.39 -13.08 -8.24
CA ASN A 166 -1.53 -12.97 -9.69
C ASN A 166 -0.91 -11.67 -10.23
N LEU A 167 -1.14 -10.53 -9.57
CA LEU A 167 -0.56 -9.25 -9.97
C LEU A 167 0.95 -9.20 -9.74
N ALA A 168 1.44 -9.77 -8.64
CA ALA A 168 2.89 -9.90 -8.40
C ALA A 168 3.53 -10.77 -9.48
N ALA A 169 2.93 -11.92 -9.81
CA ALA A 169 3.43 -12.82 -10.85
C ALA A 169 3.47 -12.15 -12.23
N HIS A 170 2.46 -11.35 -12.57
CA HIS A 170 2.42 -10.56 -13.80
C HIS A 170 3.65 -9.65 -13.94
N TYR A 171 4.00 -8.91 -12.89
CA TYR A 171 5.17 -8.04 -12.91
C TYR A 171 6.49 -8.82 -12.83
N LEU A 172 6.54 -9.91 -12.06
CA LEU A 172 7.76 -10.73 -11.92
C LEU A 172 8.10 -11.57 -13.17
N ASP A 173 7.21 -11.67 -14.15
CA ASP A 173 7.49 -12.33 -15.43
C ASP A 173 8.58 -11.57 -16.21
N LYS A 174 9.81 -12.09 -16.16
CA LYS A 174 10.98 -11.53 -16.85
C LYS A 174 10.89 -11.56 -18.37
N SER A 175 9.98 -12.34 -18.95
CA SER A 175 9.74 -12.28 -20.40
C SER A 175 8.97 -11.03 -20.82
N THR A 176 8.12 -10.51 -19.92
CA THR A 176 7.34 -9.29 -20.12
C THR A 176 8.04 -8.06 -19.54
N TYR A 177 8.56 -8.16 -18.30
CA TYR A 177 9.23 -7.09 -17.56
C TYR A 177 10.68 -7.46 -17.23
N PRO A 178 11.57 -7.52 -18.23
CA PRO A 178 12.95 -7.98 -18.05
C PRO A 178 13.73 -7.15 -17.03
N ASN A 179 13.47 -5.83 -16.98
CA ASN A 179 14.21 -4.87 -16.17
C ASN A 179 13.55 -4.55 -14.81
N LEU A 180 12.48 -5.25 -14.42
CA LEU A 180 11.83 -5.01 -13.14
C LEU A 180 12.81 -5.28 -11.97
N GLU A 181 12.93 -4.32 -11.07
CA GLU A 181 13.74 -4.41 -9.86
C GLU A 181 12.88 -4.55 -8.60
N GLU A 182 11.75 -3.82 -8.54
CA GLU A 182 10.92 -3.78 -7.33
C GLU A 182 9.41 -3.74 -7.63
N ILE A 183 8.64 -4.41 -6.77
CA ILE A 183 7.18 -4.27 -6.65
C ILE A 183 6.88 -3.66 -5.29
N VAL A 184 6.16 -2.54 -5.28
CA VAL A 184 5.72 -1.84 -4.07
C VAL A 184 4.21 -1.98 -3.93
N PHE A 185 3.77 -2.73 -2.93
CA PHE A 185 2.38 -2.77 -2.49
C PHE A 185 2.13 -1.58 -1.55
N ALA A 186 1.54 -0.50 -2.09
CA ALA A 186 1.35 0.78 -1.41
C ALA A 186 -0.04 0.87 -0.77
N GLY A 187 -0.14 0.58 0.54
CA GLY A 187 -1.42 0.54 1.26
C GLY A 187 -1.62 1.72 2.21
N HIS A 188 -2.83 2.27 2.24
CA HIS A 188 -3.30 3.17 3.29
C HIS A 188 -4.62 2.63 3.90
N SER A 189 -4.83 2.82 5.20
CA SER A 189 -6.07 2.43 5.89
C SER A 189 -6.41 0.94 5.69
N ALA A 190 -7.56 0.59 5.10
CA ALA A 190 -7.92 -0.80 4.83
C ALA A 190 -6.93 -1.51 3.87
N ALA A 191 -6.37 -0.82 2.88
CA ALA A 191 -5.35 -1.38 2.00
C ALA A 191 -4.05 -1.70 2.76
N ALA A 192 -3.69 -0.89 3.75
CA ALA A 192 -2.56 -1.18 4.64
C ALA A 192 -2.80 -2.44 5.48
N GLN A 193 -4.04 -2.63 5.99
CA GLN A 193 -4.39 -3.89 6.67
C GLN A 193 -4.28 -5.09 5.72
N MET A 194 -4.74 -4.93 4.47
CA MET A 194 -4.67 -5.97 3.44
C MET A 194 -3.23 -6.41 3.21
N PHE A 195 -2.34 -5.46 2.97
CA PHE A 195 -0.93 -5.73 2.68
C PHE A 195 -0.15 -6.25 3.88
N GLN A 196 -0.46 -5.78 5.10
CA GLN A 196 0.15 -6.33 6.31
C GLN A 196 -0.21 -7.81 6.50
N ARG A 197 -1.47 -8.17 6.29
CA ARG A 197 -1.95 -9.55 6.39
C ARG A 197 -1.42 -10.43 5.26
N TYR A 198 -1.41 -9.91 4.03
CA TYR A 198 -0.87 -10.60 2.86
C TYR A 198 0.61 -10.90 3.01
N ALA A 199 1.43 -9.92 3.43
CA ALA A 199 2.87 -10.11 3.66
C ALA A 199 3.16 -11.23 4.68
N ALA A 200 2.31 -11.35 5.71
CA ALA A 200 2.45 -12.39 6.72
C ALA A 200 1.97 -13.77 6.23
N LEU A 201 0.91 -13.85 5.41
CA LEU A 201 0.26 -15.12 5.05
C LEU A 201 0.74 -15.74 3.73
N ARG A 202 1.23 -14.92 2.79
CA ARG A 202 1.66 -15.40 1.47
C ARG A 202 2.83 -16.37 1.59
N SER A 203 2.85 -17.41 0.75
CA SER A 203 3.99 -18.32 0.71
C SER A 203 5.24 -17.61 0.16
N PRO A 204 6.45 -17.91 0.66
CA PRO A 204 7.67 -17.33 0.12
C PRO A 204 7.91 -17.75 -1.34
N ILE A 205 8.55 -16.87 -2.11
CA ILE A 205 9.00 -17.11 -3.49
C ILE A 205 10.43 -16.58 -3.66
N ASP A 206 11.15 -17.06 -4.68
CA ASP A 206 12.55 -16.70 -4.93
C ASP A 206 12.78 -15.18 -5.10
N ASN A 207 11.77 -14.46 -5.62
CA ASN A 207 11.82 -13.02 -5.85
C ASN A 207 11.34 -12.16 -4.67
N ASP A 208 11.18 -12.72 -3.47
CA ASP A 208 10.67 -11.97 -2.31
C ASP A 208 11.48 -10.72 -1.95
N ALA A 209 12.78 -10.71 -2.24
CA ALA A 209 13.63 -9.54 -2.03
C ALA A 209 13.22 -8.33 -2.88
N GLN A 210 12.49 -8.53 -3.98
CA GLN A 210 11.97 -7.48 -4.87
C GLN A 210 10.59 -6.96 -4.42
N ILE A 211 9.95 -7.58 -3.43
CA ILE A 211 8.60 -7.21 -3.00
C ILE A 211 8.68 -6.39 -1.72
N HIS A 212 8.09 -5.20 -1.77
CA HIS A 212 8.05 -4.23 -0.68
C HIS A 212 6.60 -3.89 -0.33
N TYR A 213 6.33 -3.67 0.96
CA TYR A 213 5.01 -3.30 1.46
C TYR A 213 5.08 -1.96 2.16
N ILE A 214 4.19 -1.02 1.81
CA ILE A 214 3.93 0.17 2.60
C ILE A 214 2.63 -0.04 3.37
N VAL A 215 2.71 0.05 4.70
CA VAL A 215 1.60 -0.13 5.63
C VAL A 215 1.35 1.22 6.31
N ALA A 216 0.54 2.07 5.67
CA ALA A 216 0.24 3.41 6.16
C ALA A 216 -1.11 3.48 6.91
N ASN A 217 -1.11 3.99 8.15
CA ASN A 217 -2.31 4.22 8.96
C ASN A 217 -3.33 3.03 8.98
N PRO A 218 -2.91 1.76 9.20
CA PRO A 218 -3.86 0.65 9.21
C PRO A 218 -4.89 0.76 10.35
N GLY A 219 -6.13 0.42 10.02
CA GLY A 219 -7.24 0.35 10.99
C GLY A 219 -7.04 -0.67 12.11
N SER A 220 -6.33 -1.77 11.82
CA SER A 220 -5.94 -2.80 12.80
C SER A 220 -4.83 -3.65 12.21
N PHE A 221 -4.07 -4.32 13.07
CA PHE A 221 -3.01 -5.25 12.67
C PHE A 221 -3.45 -6.70 12.88
N MET A 222 -2.94 -7.61 12.06
CA MET A 222 -2.78 -8.99 12.51
C MET A 222 -1.57 -9.02 13.46
N TRP A 223 -1.87 -9.08 14.75
CA TRP A 223 -0.88 -8.94 15.80
C TRP A 223 -0.01 -10.19 15.91
N LEU A 224 1.29 -9.98 16.13
CA LEU A 224 2.29 -11.06 16.07
C LEU A 224 2.37 -11.86 17.38
N ALA A 225 1.98 -11.24 18.49
CA ALA A 225 2.06 -11.83 19.84
C ALA A 225 0.66 -12.22 20.38
N SER A 226 0.62 -13.04 21.44
CA SER A 226 -0.65 -13.36 22.12
C SER A 226 -1.10 -12.26 23.08
N ASP A 227 -0.14 -11.58 23.70
CA ASP A 227 -0.39 -10.49 24.63
C ASP A 227 -0.70 -9.18 23.88
N ARG A 228 -1.41 -8.30 24.58
CA ARG A 228 -1.98 -7.07 24.03
C ARG A 228 -1.52 -5.88 24.86
N PRO A 229 -1.22 -4.73 24.24
CA PRO A 229 -0.87 -3.51 24.97
C PRO A 229 -2.03 -3.03 25.87
N ALA A 230 -3.27 -3.26 25.45
CA ALA A 230 -4.47 -2.99 26.25
C ALA A 230 -5.31 -4.29 26.42
N PRO A 231 -4.94 -5.19 27.35
CA PRO A 231 -5.65 -6.45 27.56
C PRO A 231 -7.11 -6.23 27.95
N ASN A 232 -8.01 -7.05 27.41
CA ASN A 232 -9.43 -7.04 27.77
C ASN A 232 -9.94 -8.48 27.92
N SER A 233 -10.14 -8.91 29.17
CA SER A 233 -10.59 -10.28 29.49
C SER A 233 -12.04 -10.58 29.07
N SER A 234 -12.83 -9.56 28.75
CA SER A 234 -14.19 -9.72 28.24
C SER A 234 -14.26 -9.77 26.71
N CYS A 235 -13.12 -9.61 26.02
CA CYS A 235 -13.03 -9.69 24.58
C CYS A 235 -12.61 -11.11 24.17
N ASP A 236 -13.61 -11.95 23.88
CA ASP A 236 -13.37 -13.31 23.40
C ASP A 236 -12.67 -13.30 22.03
N ASP A 237 -11.92 -14.38 21.76
CA ASP A 237 -11.22 -14.59 20.49
C ASP A 237 -10.29 -13.43 20.07
N VAL A 238 -9.73 -12.69 21.04
CA VAL A 238 -8.82 -11.55 20.79
C VAL A 238 -7.65 -11.92 19.89
N ASP A 239 -7.17 -13.16 19.97
CA ASP A 239 -6.02 -13.65 19.21
C ASP A 239 -6.43 -14.42 17.94
N ARG A 240 -7.72 -14.52 17.62
CA ARG A 240 -8.19 -15.14 16.38
C ARG A 240 -7.90 -14.24 15.18
N TYR A 241 -7.69 -14.82 14.00
CA TYR A 241 -7.67 -14.05 12.75
C TYR A 241 -9.00 -13.27 12.61
N LYS A 242 -8.99 -11.99 12.26
CA LYS A 242 -7.91 -11.21 11.61
C LYS A 242 -7.05 -10.32 12.52
N TYR A 243 -7.21 -10.44 13.83
CA TYR A 243 -6.54 -9.56 14.81
C TYR A 243 -5.34 -10.20 15.50
N GLY A 244 -5.20 -11.52 15.44
CA GLY A 244 -4.07 -12.29 15.95
C GLY A 244 -3.79 -13.53 15.12
N MET A 245 -3.03 -14.47 15.69
CA MET A 245 -2.50 -15.65 15.00
C MET A 245 -2.90 -16.97 15.67
N ASN A 246 -4.11 -17.04 16.23
CA ASN A 246 -4.65 -18.22 16.91
C ASN A 246 -5.79 -18.88 16.11
N GLY A 247 -5.52 -19.20 14.84
CA GLY A 247 -6.48 -19.85 13.95
C GLY A 247 -7.57 -18.93 13.38
N GLY A 248 -8.55 -19.52 12.69
CA GLY A 248 -9.62 -18.79 12.00
C GLY A 248 -9.19 -18.10 10.69
N PHE A 249 -8.04 -18.47 10.14
CA PHE A 249 -7.50 -17.90 8.89
C PHE A 249 -8.44 -18.14 7.71
N PRO A 250 -8.42 -17.26 6.69
CA PRO A 250 -9.09 -17.53 5.43
C PRO A 250 -8.43 -18.74 4.78
N GLY A 251 -9.10 -19.33 3.79
CA GLY A 251 -8.59 -20.51 3.09
C GLY A 251 -7.17 -20.29 2.55
N TYR A 252 -6.88 -19.10 2.01
CA TYR A 252 -5.54 -18.65 1.60
C TYR A 252 -4.45 -18.89 2.66
N GLY A 253 -4.69 -18.48 3.91
CA GLY A 253 -3.71 -18.55 4.99
C GLY A 253 -3.72 -19.87 5.76
N THR A 254 -4.75 -20.71 5.59
CA THR A 254 -4.95 -21.94 6.38
C THR A 254 -3.83 -22.95 6.16
N GLY A 255 -3.43 -23.18 4.91
CA GLY A 255 -2.34 -24.10 4.58
C GLY A 255 -1.00 -23.66 5.15
N THR A 256 -0.68 -22.36 5.03
CA THR A 256 0.55 -21.77 5.59
C THR A 256 0.57 -21.89 7.12
N PHE A 257 -0.53 -21.52 7.79
CA PHE A 257 -0.61 -21.63 9.26
C PHE A 257 -0.48 -23.08 9.75
N ASN A 258 -1.16 -24.03 9.12
CA ASN A 258 -1.07 -25.44 9.52
C ASN A 258 0.36 -26.00 9.41
N ARG A 259 1.17 -25.45 8.50
CA ARG A 259 2.57 -25.85 8.29
C ARG A 259 3.53 -25.17 9.25
N LEU A 260 3.38 -23.87 9.44
CA LEU A 260 4.36 -23.02 10.13
C LEU A 260 4.00 -22.75 11.60
N GLY A 261 2.73 -22.88 11.96
CA GLY A 261 2.19 -22.37 13.22
C GLY A 261 2.40 -20.86 13.36
N ARG A 262 2.18 -20.33 14.57
CA ARG A 262 2.45 -18.92 14.87
C ARG A 262 3.91 -18.55 14.66
N HIS A 263 4.82 -19.35 15.22
CA HIS A 263 6.24 -19.04 15.22
C HIS A 263 6.76 -18.83 13.79
N GLY A 264 6.51 -19.79 12.90
CA GLY A 264 6.98 -19.67 11.52
C GLY A 264 6.27 -18.57 10.72
N LEU A 265 4.99 -18.25 11.01
CA LEU A 265 4.33 -17.09 10.39
C LEU A 265 4.97 -15.76 10.85
N VAL A 266 5.33 -15.64 12.13
CA VAL A 266 6.03 -14.46 12.66
C VAL A 266 7.41 -14.36 12.03
N GLU A 267 8.22 -15.42 12.02
CA GLU A 267 9.53 -15.43 11.37
C GLU A 267 9.44 -15.03 9.89
N GLN A 268 8.46 -15.59 9.17
CA GLN A 268 8.21 -15.24 7.77
C GLN A 268 7.88 -13.75 7.61
N TYR A 269 6.99 -13.19 8.44
CA TYR A 269 6.62 -11.78 8.37
C TYR A 269 7.81 -10.86 8.69
N LEU A 270 8.61 -11.20 9.70
CA LEU A 270 9.77 -10.41 10.10
C LEU A 270 10.86 -10.36 9.01
N ALA A 271 10.91 -11.35 8.12
CA ALA A 271 11.81 -11.37 6.97
C ALA A 271 11.33 -10.52 5.76
N ARG A 272 10.09 -10.01 5.77
CA ARG A 272 9.54 -9.20 4.67
C ARG A 272 10.12 -7.78 4.67
N ASN A 273 10.17 -7.17 3.48
CA ASN A 273 10.47 -5.74 3.34
C ASN A 273 9.21 -4.91 3.63
N VAL A 274 9.09 -4.37 4.84
CA VAL A 274 7.89 -3.63 5.27
C VAL A 274 8.26 -2.22 5.74
N HIS A 275 7.68 -1.22 5.11
CA HIS A 275 7.75 0.16 5.54
C HIS A 275 6.44 0.55 6.22
N TYR A 276 6.49 0.94 7.48
CA TYR A 276 5.36 1.51 8.19
C TYR A 276 5.36 3.03 8.05
N ALA A 277 4.18 3.63 7.92
CA ALA A 277 4.05 5.08 7.96
C ALA A 277 2.82 5.48 8.76
N HIS A 278 3.00 6.38 9.72
CA HIS A 278 1.92 6.80 10.61
C HIS A 278 1.82 8.32 10.67
N GLY A 279 0.64 8.85 10.34
CA GLY A 279 0.33 10.26 10.51
C GLY A 279 0.23 10.60 12.01
N THR A 280 0.96 11.63 12.46
CA THR A 280 1.01 11.97 13.90
C THR A 280 -0.25 12.66 14.41
N ALA A 281 -1.20 12.97 13.53
CA ALA A 281 -2.53 13.49 13.86
C ALA A 281 -3.66 12.49 13.52
N ASP A 282 -3.35 11.21 13.28
CA ASP A 282 -4.33 10.17 13.01
C ASP A 282 -4.88 9.54 14.30
N ASP A 283 -5.57 10.36 15.09
CA ASP A 283 -6.20 9.97 16.36
C ASP A 283 -7.60 9.36 16.18
N GLY A 284 -7.98 9.03 14.94
CA GLY A 284 -9.26 8.39 14.65
C GLY A 284 -9.34 6.97 15.25
N PRO A 285 -10.53 6.50 15.70
CA PRO A 285 -10.66 5.22 16.38
C PRO A 285 -10.50 4.00 15.46
N GLY A 286 -10.65 4.20 14.14
CA GLY A 286 -10.55 3.14 13.14
C GLY A 286 -11.52 1.99 13.38
N ASP A 287 -10.99 0.78 13.45
CA ASP A 287 -11.73 -0.42 13.84
C ASP A 287 -12.06 -0.39 15.35
N THR A 288 -13.33 -0.30 15.70
CA THR A 288 -13.81 -0.22 17.09
C THR A 288 -14.19 -1.56 17.69
N SER A 289 -13.94 -2.67 16.97
CA SER A 289 -14.12 -4.01 17.54
C SER A 289 -13.23 -4.18 18.78
N CYS A 290 -13.70 -4.96 19.77
CA CYS A 290 -12.95 -5.12 21.01
C CYS A 290 -11.53 -5.66 20.74
N GLN A 291 -11.38 -6.54 19.74
CA GLN A 291 -10.10 -7.13 19.37
C GLN A 291 -9.13 -6.08 18.83
N ALA A 292 -9.58 -5.16 17.98
CA ALA A 292 -8.76 -4.07 17.48
C ALA A 292 -8.40 -3.07 18.58
N VAL A 293 -9.34 -2.74 19.47
CA VAL A 293 -9.11 -1.82 20.60
C VAL A 293 -8.04 -2.33 21.56
N THR A 294 -7.87 -3.66 21.70
CA THR A 294 -6.78 -4.21 22.53
C THR A 294 -5.38 -3.88 22.00
N GLN A 295 -5.25 -3.42 20.75
CA GLN A 295 -4.00 -3.00 20.11
C GLN A 295 -3.70 -1.51 20.34
N GLY A 296 -4.68 -0.74 20.81
CA GLY A 296 -4.69 0.72 20.87
C GLY A 296 -6.07 1.27 20.50
N SER A 297 -6.41 2.43 21.06
CA SER A 297 -7.71 3.09 20.89
C SER A 297 -7.82 3.93 19.63
N THR A 298 -6.69 4.35 19.04
CA THR A 298 -6.62 5.15 17.80
C THR A 298 -5.72 4.49 16.74
N HIS A 299 -5.78 4.94 15.49
CA HIS A 299 -4.85 4.50 14.45
C HIS A 299 -3.39 4.73 14.84
N LEU A 300 -3.08 5.94 15.34
CA LEU A 300 -1.74 6.30 15.78
C LEU A 300 -1.26 5.43 16.96
N GLU A 301 -2.09 5.25 17.99
CA GLU A 301 -1.74 4.44 19.15
C GLU A 301 -1.48 2.97 18.77
N ARG A 302 -2.31 2.41 17.87
CA ARG A 302 -2.07 1.06 17.32
C ARG A 302 -0.73 0.96 16.60
N GLY A 303 -0.41 1.97 15.78
CA GLY A 303 0.88 2.07 15.10
C GLY A 303 2.06 2.11 16.05
N GLN A 304 2.00 2.98 17.06
CA GLN A 304 3.02 3.11 18.11
C GLN A 304 3.22 1.80 18.87
N ASN A 305 2.13 1.14 19.25
CA ASN A 305 2.20 -0.14 19.96
C ASN A 305 2.77 -1.26 19.07
N PHE A 306 2.40 -1.31 17.78
CA PHE A 306 2.94 -2.31 16.86
C PHE A 306 4.43 -2.09 16.57
N VAL A 307 4.86 -0.84 16.37
CA VAL A 307 6.28 -0.51 16.25
C VAL A 307 7.04 -0.83 17.53
N SER A 308 6.46 -0.56 18.70
CA SER A 308 7.06 -0.92 20.00
C SER A 308 7.21 -2.44 20.14
N LEU A 309 6.23 -3.23 19.68
CA LEU A 309 6.32 -4.68 19.61
C LEU A 309 7.53 -5.12 18.77
N LEU A 310 7.70 -4.57 17.57
CA LEU A 310 8.83 -4.89 16.68
C LEU A 310 10.19 -4.48 17.28
N GLN A 311 10.26 -3.31 17.91
CA GLN A 311 11.49 -2.83 18.56
C GLN A 311 11.85 -3.64 19.81
N SER A 312 10.87 -4.23 20.49
CA SER A 312 11.06 -5.05 21.69
C SER A 312 11.50 -6.49 21.40
N LEU A 313 11.52 -6.91 20.12
CA LEU A 313 12.08 -8.20 19.73
C LEU A 313 13.53 -8.32 20.21
N SER A 314 13.99 -9.53 20.53
CA SER A 314 15.35 -9.76 21.04
C SER A 314 16.45 -9.31 20.07
N THR A 315 16.14 -9.21 18.78
CA THR A 315 17.01 -8.72 17.71
C THR A 315 16.82 -7.23 17.39
N GLY A 316 15.89 -6.55 18.09
CA GLY A 316 15.36 -5.25 17.69
C GLY A 316 14.48 -5.33 16.44
N MET A 317 14.08 -4.16 15.92
CA MET A 317 13.30 -4.05 14.69
C MET A 317 14.07 -4.72 13.52
N PRO A 318 13.42 -5.58 12.71
CA PRO A 318 14.09 -6.25 11.61
C PRO A 318 14.72 -5.24 10.64
N SER A 319 15.93 -5.50 10.16
CA SER A 319 16.65 -4.60 9.25
C SER A 319 15.97 -4.37 7.90
N THR A 320 15.07 -5.27 7.50
CA THR A 320 14.23 -5.14 6.29
C THR A 320 12.98 -4.30 6.55
N GLN A 321 12.75 -3.88 7.79
CA GLN A 321 11.58 -3.10 8.17
C GLN A 321 11.99 -1.71 8.63
N THR A 322 11.21 -0.71 8.22
CA THR A 322 11.47 0.71 8.51
C THR A 322 10.19 1.43 8.87
N ILE A 323 10.29 2.60 9.51
CA ILE A 323 9.14 3.38 9.99
C ILE A 323 9.37 4.86 9.72
N ASP A 324 8.33 5.57 9.26
CA ASP A 324 8.26 7.03 9.21
C ASP A 324 7.03 7.55 9.99
N TRP A 325 7.25 8.59 10.80
CA TRP A 325 6.16 9.35 11.44
C TRP A 325 5.92 10.62 10.62
N VAL A 326 4.75 10.72 10.00
CA VAL A 326 4.40 11.82 9.09
C VAL A 326 3.73 12.93 9.89
N GLU A 327 4.49 13.99 10.16
CA GLU A 327 4.08 15.05 11.07
C GLU A 327 2.83 15.81 10.60
N GLY A 328 1.85 15.96 11.50
CA GLY A 328 0.66 16.78 11.29
C GLY A 328 -0.39 16.18 10.35
N VAL A 329 -0.13 15.01 9.76
CA VAL A 329 -1.05 14.34 8.85
C VAL A 329 -2.00 13.42 9.63
N SER A 330 -3.29 13.48 9.29
CA SER A 330 -4.33 12.62 9.86
C SER A 330 -4.62 11.41 8.95
N HIS A 331 -5.85 10.89 8.95
CA HIS A 331 -6.25 9.70 8.18
C HIS A 331 -6.48 9.97 6.67
N GLN A 332 -5.56 10.68 6.02
CA GLN A 332 -5.72 11.18 4.65
C GLN A 332 -4.70 10.56 3.70
N ASN A 333 -5.19 9.74 2.74
CA ASN A 333 -4.34 9.03 1.77
C ASN A 333 -3.44 9.99 0.97
N GLN A 334 -4.03 11.07 0.44
CA GLN A 334 -3.32 12.02 -0.39
C GLN A 334 -2.21 12.73 0.38
N GLU A 335 -2.47 13.17 1.62
CA GLU A 335 -1.46 13.84 2.44
C GLU A 335 -0.34 12.90 2.87
N MET A 336 -0.68 11.66 3.27
CA MET A 336 0.31 10.65 3.62
C MET A 336 1.27 10.39 2.46
N TYR A 337 0.75 10.09 1.27
CA TYR A 337 1.61 9.77 0.13
C TYR A 337 2.28 11.01 -0.48
N ASN A 338 1.72 12.20 -0.30
CA ASN A 338 2.37 13.46 -0.66
C ASN A 338 3.39 13.93 0.40
N SER A 339 3.67 13.15 1.44
CA SER A 339 4.85 13.38 2.29
C SER A 339 6.14 13.03 1.55
N THR A 340 7.24 13.70 1.86
CA THR A 340 8.55 13.38 1.24
C THR A 340 8.94 11.93 1.48
N GLN A 341 8.65 11.42 2.68
CA GLN A 341 8.90 10.05 3.11
C GLN A 341 8.26 9.04 2.15
N LEU A 342 6.94 9.11 1.96
CA LEU A 342 6.23 8.15 1.12
C LEU A 342 6.41 8.39 -0.39
N ARG A 343 6.56 9.66 -0.84
CA ARG A 343 6.92 9.92 -2.24
C ARG A 343 8.22 9.21 -2.64
N ASN A 344 9.25 9.31 -1.80
CA ASN A 344 10.54 8.65 -2.08
C ASN A 344 10.40 7.13 -2.13
N ARG A 345 9.59 6.53 -1.24
CA ARG A 345 9.34 5.08 -1.23
C ARG A 345 8.61 4.59 -2.48
N VAL A 346 7.75 5.41 -3.06
CA VAL A 346 7.01 5.08 -4.28
C VAL A 346 7.84 5.37 -5.54
N CYS A 347 8.54 6.50 -5.59
CA CYS A 347 9.14 7.02 -6.82
C CYS A 347 10.64 6.74 -6.99
N CYS A 348 11.41 6.48 -5.93
CA CYS A 348 12.86 6.30 -6.02
C CYS A 348 13.29 4.86 -5.73
N ILE A 349 14.05 4.22 -6.63
CA ILE A 349 14.64 2.88 -6.39
C ILE A 349 15.43 2.92 -5.08
N THR A 350 15.30 1.87 -4.26
CA THR A 350 15.90 1.82 -2.92
C THR A 350 17.43 1.69 -3.01
N PHE A 351 18.13 2.73 -3.45
CA PHE A 351 19.54 2.86 -3.14
C PHE A 351 19.63 3.31 -1.69
N PHE A 352 20.33 2.52 -0.87
CA PHE A 352 20.68 2.80 0.52
C PHE A 352 20.88 4.31 0.76
N PHE A 353 19.84 4.98 1.24
CA PHE A 353 19.98 6.33 1.77
C PHE A 353 20.66 6.18 3.13
N LEU A 354 21.98 6.37 3.14
CA LEU A 354 22.72 6.69 4.35
C LEU A 354 22.03 7.93 4.94
N PHE A 355 21.31 7.77 6.05
CA PHE A 355 20.79 8.90 6.80
C PHE A 355 21.99 9.74 7.28
N LEU A 356 22.21 10.91 6.67
CA LEU A 356 22.83 12.04 7.34
C LEU A 356 21.74 12.74 8.17
N SER A 357 21.37 12.11 9.30
CA SER A 357 20.73 12.84 10.39
C SER A 357 21.84 13.67 11.05
N LEU A 358 21.89 14.96 10.73
CA LEU A 358 22.61 15.93 11.55
C LEU A 358 21.88 16.03 12.89
N ASP A 359 22.41 15.35 13.90
CA ASP A 359 22.07 15.57 15.30
C ASP A 359 22.33 17.04 15.66
N LEU A 360 21.27 17.83 15.69
CA LEU A 360 21.21 19.09 16.42
C LEU A 360 20.19 18.95 17.55
N TYR A 361 20.52 18.09 18.51
CA TYR A 361 19.94 18.16 19.85
C TYR A 361 21.05 18.07 20.90
N GLN A 362 21.64 19.22 21.22
CA GLN A 362 22.48 19.40 22.40
C GLN A 362 21.54 19.66 23.60
N PRO A 363 21.62 18.88 24.69
CA PRO A 363 20.92 19.23 25.92
C PRO A 363 21.65 20.37 26.61
N THR A 364 21.03 21.55 26.68
CA THR A 364 21.51 22.64 27.52
C THR A 364 21.39 22.24 28.99
N HIS A 365 22.54 22.07 29.63
CA HIS A 365 22.69 22.18 31.07
C HIS A 365 22.08 23.50 31.57
N LEU A 366 21.20 23.41 32.57
CA LEU A 366 20.99 24.48 33.53
C LEU A 366 20.95 23.86 34.92
N ARG A 367 22.01 24.16 35.68
CA ARG A 367 22.09 24.00 37.12
C ARG A 367 21.06 24.92 37.77
N LEU A 368 20.34 24.40 38.76
CA LEU A 368 20.29 24.93 40.12
C LEU A 368 20.24 23.75 41.08
#